data_AF-A0A5P1R686-F1
#
_entry.id   AF-A0A5P1R686-F1
#
_cell.length_a   1.000
_cell.length_b   1.000
_cell.length_c   1.000
_cell.angle_alpha   90.00
_cell.angle_beta   90.00
_cell.angle_gamma   90.00
#
_symmetry.space_group_name_H-M   'P 1'
#
loop_
_entity.id
_entity.type
_entity.pdbx_description
1 polymer ?
#
loop_
_entity_poly.entity_id
_entity_poly.type
_entity_poly.pdbx_seq_one_letter_code
_entity_poly.pdbx_strand_id
1 'polypeptide(L)' 'MFSLFKSDPVKKLKKAHDQKLEEAFLAQRNGDIQSYSQLTYEAEQIHKQIQEFKAQKLS' A
#
# COMPACT_ATOMS: atom_id res chain seq x y z
N MET A 1 25.55 15.33 8.13
CA MET A 1 24.92 14.07 8.59
C MET A 1 23.66 13.79 7.78
N PHE A 2 23.74 12.99 6.71
CA PHE A 2 22.58 12.55 5.93
C PHE A 2 22.82 11.13 5.39
N SER A 3 22.70 10.12 6.25
CA SER A 3 22.72 8.71 5.85
C SER A 3 21.32 8.08 5.82
N LEU A 4 20.26 8.89 5.74
CA LEU A 4 18.87 8.41 5.84
C LEU A 4 18.28 7.89 4.50
N PHE A 5 19.05 7.83 3.42
CA PHE A 5 18.54 7.37 2.11
C PHE A 5 18.74 5.88 1.83
N LYS A 6 18.72 5.02 2.85
CA LYS A 6 18.35 3.63 2.60
C LYS A 6 16.84 3.60 2.37
N SER A 7 16.46 3.74 1.10
CA SER A 7 15.09 3.52 0.62
C SER A 7 14.67 2.12 1.03
N ASP A 8 13.97 1.97 2.15
CA ASP A 8 13.35 0.69 2.48
C ASP A 8 12.18 0.49 1.50
N PRO A 9 12.28 -0.46 0.53
CA PRO A 9 11.21 -0.69 -0.43
C PRO A 9 9.90 -1.08 0.26
N VAL A 10 9.97 -1.76 1.41
CA VAL A 10 8.79 -2.11 2.22
C VAL A 10 8.14 -0.86 2.80
N LYS A 11 8.93 0.12 3.24
CA LYS A 11 8.40 1.40 3.75
C LYS A 11 7.70 2.20 2.64
N LYS A 12 8.22 2.18 1.41
CA LYS A 12 7.56 2.80 0.25
C LYS A 12 6.23 2.13 -0.08
N LEU A 13 6.23 0.79 -0.15
CA LEU A 13 5.02 0.02 -0.42
C LEU A 13 3.97 0.22 0.68
N LYS A 14 4.37 0.24 1.96
CA LYS A 14 3.45 0.52 3.06
C LYS A 14 2.78 1.88 2.92
N LYS A 15 3.55 2.92 2.58
CA LYS A 15 2.98 4.25 2.33
C LYS A 15 1.97 4.24 1.19
N ALA A 16 2.29 3.57 0.07
CA ALA A 16 1.38 3.47 -1.06
C ALA A 16 0.10 2.70 -0.72
N HIS A 17 0.21 1.61 0.04
CA HIS A 17 -0.92 0.86 0.57
C HIS A 17 -1.83 1.74 1.44
N ASP A 18 -1.26 2.48 2.38
CA ASP A 18 -2.02 3.34 3.30
C ASP A 18 -2.74 4.46 2.54
N GLN A 19 -2.11 5.03 1.51
CA GLN A 19 -2.74 6.00 0.62
C GLN A 19 -3.94 5.41 -0.14
N LYS A 20 -3.81 4.19 -0.67
CA LYS A 20 -4.91 3.52 -1.37
C LYS A 20 -6.09 3.21 -0.46
N LEU A 21 -5.84 2.87 0.80
CA LEU A 21 -6.89 2.68 1.79
C LEU A 21 -7.59 3.99 2.16
N GLU A 22 -6.86 5.10 2.25
CA GLU A 22 -7.44 6.41 2.48
C GLU A 22 -8.33 6.85 1.30
N GLU A 23 -7.85 6.69 0.07
CA GLU A 23 -8.63 6.92 -1.16
C GLU A 23 -9.89 6.05 -1.19
N ALA A 24 -9.76 4.76 -0.85
CA ALA A 24 -10.89 3.83 -0.79
C ALA A 24 -11.92 4.25 0.27
N PHE A 25 -11.48 4.68 1.45
CA PHE A 25 -12.37 5.18 2.49
C PHE A 25 -13.16 6.41 2.03
N LEU A 26 -12.50 7.35 1.36
CA LEU A 26 -13.15 8.52 0.79
C LEU A 26 -14.15 8.14 -0.30
N ALA A 27 -13.80 7.21 -1.20
CA ALA A 27 -14.68 6.69 -2.23
C ALA A 27 -15.93 6.03 -1.62
N GLN A 28 -15.74 5.17 -0.60
CA GLN A 28 -16.83 4.53 0.12
C GLN A 28 -17.75 5.56 0.80
N ARG A 29 -17.18 6.54 1.49
CA ARG A 29 -17.94 7.61 2.17
C ARG A 29 -18.74 8.46 1.19
N ASN A 30 -18.24 8.66 -0.03
CA ASN A 30 -18.92 9.40 -1.09
C ASN A 30 -19.91 8.52 -1.89
N GLY A 31 -20.02 7.22 -1.59
CA GLY A 31 -20.89 6.28 -2.28
C GLY A 31 -20.36 5.79 -3.63
N ASP A 32 -19.08 6.03 -3.95
CA ASP A 32 -18.44 5.56 -5.17
C ASP A 32 -17.92 4.12 -4.98
N ILE A 33 -18.84 3.17 -5.16
CA ILE A 33 -18.57 1.74 -4.95
C ILE A 33 -17.61 1.18 -6.00
N GLN A 34 -17.62 1.71 -7.23
CA GLN A 34 -16.72 1.27 -8.29
C GLN A 34 -15.27 1.62 -7.94
N SER A 35 -15.01 2.88 -7.60
CA SER A 35 -13.68 3.32 -7.18
C SER A 35 -13.26 2.63 -5.89
N TYR A 36 -14.16 2.46 -4.91
CA TYR A 36 -13.86 1.71 -3.69
C TYR A 36 -13.38 0.28 -3.99
N SER A 37 -14.08 -0.44 -4.87
CA SER A 37 -13.73 -1.82 -5.22
C SER A 37 -12.35 -1.90 -5.91
N GLN A 38 -12.07 -0.96 -6.80
CA GLN A 38 -10.78 -0.88 -7.49
C GLN A 38 -9.63 -0.52 -6.53
N LEU A 39 -9.84 0.49 -5.69
CA LEU A 39 -8.82 1.00 -4.76
C LEU A 39 -8.49 -0.01 -3.67
N THR A 40 -9.50 -0.75 -3.16
CA THR A 40 -9.27 -1.85 -2.22
C THR A 40 -8.52 -3.01 -2.88
N TYR A 41 -8.85 -3.37 -4.11
CA TYR A 41 -8.09 -4.38 -4.87
C TYR A 41 -6.62 -3.96 -5.05
N GLU A 42 -6.35 -2.71 -5.43
CA GLU A 42 -4.99 -2.18 -5.56
C GLU A 42 -4.24 -2.21 -4.22
N ALA A 43 -4.90 -1.83 -3.12
CA ALA A 43 -4.33 -1.93 -1.78
C ALA A 43 -3.94 -3.39 -1.45
N GLU A 44 -4.80 -4.36 -1.74
CA GLU A 44 -4.49 -5.78 -1.52
C GLU A 44 -3.28 -6.26 -2.35
N GLN A 45 -3.14 -5.82 -3.60
CA GLN A 45 -1.96 -6.18 -4.40
C GLN A 45 -0.68 -5.63 -3.78
N ILE A 46 -0.69 -4.38 -3.32
CA ILE A 46 0.46 -3.78 -2.62
C ILE A 46 0.75 -4.54 -1.32
N HIS A 47 -0.29 -4.96 -0.59
CA HIS A 47 -0.12 -5.77 0.61
C HIS A 47 0.58 -7.10 0.31
N LYS A 48 0.17 -7.81 -0.75
CA LYS A 48 0.81 -9.05 -1.18
C LYS A 48 2.29 -8.83 -1.51
N GLN A 49 2.62 -7.78 -2.26
CA GLN A 49 4.01 -7.41 -2.53
C GLN A 49 4.80 -7.19 -1.25
N ILE A 50 4.24 -6.49 -0.25
CA ILE A 50 4.88 -6.30 1.06
C ILE A 50 5.18 -7.66 1.72
N GLN A 51 4.25 -8.60 1.68
CA GLN A 51 4.44 -9.92 2.27
C GLN A 51 5.52 -10.72 1.54
N GLU A 52 5.54 -10.68 0.21
CA GLU A 52 6.58 -11.31 -0.62
C GLU A 52 7.96 -10.74 -0.30
N PHE A 53 8.10 -9.42 -0.23
CA PHE A 53 9.36 -8.77 0.15
C PHE A 53 9.82 -9.15 1.56
N LYS A 54 8.87 -9.26 2.51
CA LYS A 54 9.19 -9.71 3.88
C LYS A 54 9.63 -11.17 3.90
N ALA A 55 8.92 -12.05 3.18
CA ALA A 55 9.25 -13.47 3.09
C ALA A 55 10.64 -13.69 2.46
N GLN A 56 10.95 -12.99 1.37
CA GLN A 56 12.26 -13.03 0.72
C GLN A 56 13.40 -12.55 1.64
N LYS A 57 13.13 -11.58 2.54
CA LYS A 57 14.13 -11.06 3.47
C LYS A 57 14.39 -11.96 4.68
N LEU A 58 13.45 -12.86 4.99
CA LEU A 58 13.58 -13.85 6.07
C LEU A 58 14.15 -15.21 5.60
N SER A 59 14.22 -15.42 4.28
CA SER A 59 14.88 -16.56 3.63
C SER A 59 16.39 -16.32 3.49
#